data_AF-A0A2V3PQ92-F1
#
_entry.id   AF-A0A2V3PQ92-F1
#
_cell.length_a   1.000
_cell.length_b   1.000
_cell.length_c   1.000
_cell.angle_alpha   90.00
_cell.angle_beta   90.00
_cell.angle_gamma   90.00
#
_symmetry.space_group_name_H-M   'P 1'
#
loop_
_entity.id
_entity.type
_entity.pdbx_description
1 polymer ?
#
loop_
_entity_poly.entity_id
_entity_poly.type
_entity_poly.pdbx_seq_one_letter_code
_entity_poly.pdbx_strand_id
1 'polypeptide(L)' 'MKKVVTFGEIMLRLSAPGYQRFIQSNNLNATFGGGEANVAVSLSNYGIPTDFVTRLPKND' A
#
# COMPACT_ATOMS: atom_id res chain seq x y z
N MET A 1 9.40 -12.70 -20.00
CA MET A 1 9.45 -12.84 -18.52
C MET A 1 8.18 -13.50 -18.03
N LYS A 2 8.25 -14.33 -16.99
CA LYS A 2 7.04 -14.91 -16.36
C LYS A 2 6.36 -13.85 -15.49
N LYS A 3 5.03 -13.90 -15.42
CA LYS A 3 4.22 -13.05 -14.55
C LYS A 3 4.38 -13.47 -13.09
N VAL A 4 4.46 -12.51 -12.18
CA VAL A 4 4.47 -12.73 -10.73
C VAL A 4 3.12 -12.34 -10.14
N VAL A 5 2.58 -13.17 -9.26
CA VAL A 5 1.33 -12.88 -8.55
C VAL A 5 1.63 -12.84 -7.06
N THR A 6 1.18 -11.77 -6.42
CA THR A 6 1.26 -11.57 -4.98
C THR A 6 -0.15 -11.65 -4.39
N PHE A 7 -0.28 -12.16 -3.18
CA PHE A 7 -1.57 -12.30 -2.50
C PHE A 7 -1.40 -11.92 -1.04
N GLY A 8 -2.26 -11.02 -0.54
CA GLY A 8 -2.17 -10.56 0.83
C GLY A 8 -3.11 -9.40 1.13
N GLU A 9 -2.82 -8.71 2.22
CA GLU A 9 -3.59 -7.56 2.65
C GLU A 9 -2.95 -6.24 2.20
N ILE A 10 -3.79 -5.23 2.04
CA ILE A 10 -3.36 -3.85 1.89
C ILE A 10 -4.22 -2.99 2.81
N MET A 11 -3.58 -2.11 3.56
CA MET A 11 -4.22 -1.29 4.58
C MET A 11 -4.02 0.19 4.29
N LEU A 12 -5.01 0.99 4.69
CA LEU A 12 -4.85 2.44 4.78
C LEU A 12 -3.90 2.77 5.93
N ARG A 13 -2.74 3.32 5.60
CA ARG A 13 -1.75 3.84 6.54
C ARG A 13 -1.96 5.34 6.72
N LEU A 14 -2.41 5.73 7.91
CA LEU A 14 -2.52 7.12 8.34
C LEU A 14 -1.30 7.50 9.18
N SER A 15 -0.63 8.59 8.80
CA SER A 15 0.54 9.10 9.52
C SER A 15 0.43 10.60 9.75
N ALA A 16 0.84 11.08 10.92
CA ALA A 16 0.98 12.52 11.18
C ALA A 16 2.03 13.13 10.22
N PRO A 17 1.81 14.36 9.73
CA PRO A 17 2.69 15.00 8.76
C PRO A 17 4.03 15.43 9.39
N GLY A 18 5.11 15.34 8.61
CA GLY A 18 6.45 15.68 9.05
C GLY A 18 6.89 14.84 10.26
N TYR A 19 7.29 15.51 11.34
CA TYR A 19 7.71 14.88 12.60
C TYR A 19 6.70 15.12 13.73
N GLN A 20 5.46 15.49 13.38
CA GLN A 20 4.42 15.69 14.38
C GLN A 20 4.02 14.36 15.01
N ARG A 21 3.71 14.38 16.31
CA ARG A 21 2.98 13.27 16.95
C ARG A 21 1.49 13.39 16.62
N PHE A 22 0.75 12.30 16.76
CA PHE A 22 -0.70 12.28 16.49
C PHE A 22 -1.48 13.38 17.22
N ILE A 23 -1.18 13.64 18.50
CA ILE A 23 -1.87 14.67 19.30
C ILE A 23 -1.60 16.09 18.80
N GLN A 24 -0.50 16.31 18.08
CA GLN A 24 -0.09 17.63 17.60
C GLN A 24 -0.65 17.95 16.21
N SER A 25 -1.36 17.00 15.58
CA SER A 25 -1.84 17.17 14.22
C SER A 25 -3.35 17.06 14.12
N ASN A 26 -3.94 18.00 13.39
CA ASN A 26 -5.36 18.00 13.05
C ASN A 26 -5.62 17.32 11.69
N ASN A 27 -4.58 16.86 10.99
CA ASN A 27 -4.66 16.23 9.68
C ASN A 27 -3.73 15.01 9.62
N LEU A 28 -4.07 14.03 8.79
CA LEU A 28 -3.26 12.82 8.59
C LEU A 28 -2.97 12.62 7.11
N ASN A 29 -1.73 12.22 6.80
CA ASN A 29 -1.36 11.77 5.47
C ASN A 29 -1.89 10.35 5.25
N ALA A 30 -2.66 10.16 4.18
CA ALA A 30 -3.20 8.87 3.79
C ALA A 30 -2.32 8.24 2.71
N THR A 31 -1.90 7.00 2.96
CA THR A 31 -1.16 6.16 2.00
C THR A 31 -1.67 4.72 2.12
N PHE A 32 -1.45 3.89 1.11
CA PHE A 32 -1.72 2.45 1.24
C PHE A 32 -0.40 1.69 1.43
N GLY A 33 -0.43 0.66 2.27
CA GLY A 33 0.73 -0.18 2.52
C GLY A 33 0.34 -1.63 2.81
N GLY A 34 1.24 -2.54 2.48
CA GLY A 34 1.12 -3.99 2.72
C GLY A 34 2.39 -4.65 2.22
N GLY A 35 2.88 -5.69 2.90
CA GLY A 35 4.16 -6.30 2.55
C GLY A 35 4.17 -6.82 1.12
N GLU A 36 3.14 -7.58 0.77
CA GLU A 36 2.94 -8.20 -0.53
C GLU A 36 2.61 -7.15 -1.60
N ALA A 37 1.80 -6.14 -1.25
CA ALA A 37 1.49 -5.02 -2.14
C ALA A 37 2.75 -4.21 -2.51
N ASN A 38 3.64 -3.94 -1.54
CA ASN A 38 4.89 -3.22 -1.78
C ASN A 38 5.85 -4.00 -2.68
N VAL A 39 5.91 -5.32 -2.52
CA VAL A 39 6.69 -6.21 -3.41
C VAL A 39 6.11 -6.17 -4.82
N ALA A 40 4.79 -6.27 -4.98
CA ALA A 40 4.12 -6.18 -6.27
C ALA A 40 4.43 -4.87 -7.00
N VAL A 41 4.30 -3.74 -6.31
CA VAL A 41 4.61 -2.40 -6.85
C VAL A 41 6.08 -2.30 -7.26
N SER A 42 7.00 -2.81 -6.44
CA SER A 42 8.44 -2.77 -6.75
C SER A 42 8.79 -3.59 -8.00
N LEU A 43 8.24 -4.80 -8.13
CA LEU A 43 8.41 -5.64 -9.32
C LEU A 43 7.83 -4.96 -10.57
N SER A 44 6.65 -4.34 -10.46
CA SER A 44 6.05 -3.57 -11.55
C SER A 44 6.93 -2.39 -11.97
N ASN A 45 7.53 -1.67 -11.02
CA ASN A 45 8.46 -0.57 -11.31
C ASN A 45 9.72 -1.03 -12.05
N TYR A 46 10.13 -2.29 -11.90
CA TYR A 46 11.23 -2.90 -12.64
C TYR A 46 10.80 -3.47 -14.01
N GLY A 47 9.56 -3.25 -14.43
CA GLY A 47 9.03 -3.74 -15.70
C GLY A 47 8.65 -5.23 -15.70
N ILE A 48 8.56 -5.85 -14.52
CA ILE A 48 8.18 -7.26 -14.40
C ILE A 48 6.64 -7.34 -14.36
N PRO A 49 6.00 -8.13 -15.25
CA PRO A 49 4.54 -8.30 -15.23
C PRO A 49 4.07 -8.83 -13.86
N THR A 50 3.20 -8.07 -13.20
CA THR A 50 2.77 -8.36 -11.82
C THR A 50 1.27 -8.19 -11.62
N ASP A 51 0.67 -9.06 -10.80
CA ASP A 51 -0.67 -8.88 -10.23
C ASP A 51 -0.60 -8.91 -8.70
N PHE A 52 -1.52 -8.18 -8.06
CA PHE A 52 -1.79 -8.27 -6.64
C PHE A 52 -3.24 -8.69 -6.42
N VAL A 53 -3.43 -9.80 -5.73
CA VAL A 53 -4.74 -10.34 -5.38
C VAL A 53 -5.02 -9.99 -3.92
N THR A 54 -6.12 -9.30 -3.68
CA THR A 54 -6.56 -8.90 -2.34
C THR A 54 -8.09 -8.79 -2.29
N ARG A 55 -8.63 -8.51 -1.11
CA ARG A 55 -10.05 -8.19 -0.92
C ARG A 55 -10.16 -6.85 -0.20
N LEU A 56 -10.90 -5.94 -0.81
CA LEU A 56 -11.24 -4.65 -0.21
C LEU A 56 -12.70 -4.64 0.22
N PRO A 57 -13.06 -3.86 1.26
CA PRO A 57 -14.45 -3.63 1.61
C PRO A 57 -15.18 -2.90 0.47
N LYS A 58 -16.50 -3.07 0.40
CA LYS A 58 -17.35 -2.25 -0.46
C LYS A 58 -17.71 -0.97 0.30
N ASN A 59 -16.86 0.04 0.17
CA ASN A 59 -17.08 1.40 0.65
C ASN A 59 -17.19 2.35 -0.55
N ASP A 60 -17.92 3.45 -0.37
CA ASP A 60 -18.20 4.46 -1.42
C ASP A 60 -17.07 5.49 -1.55
#